data_AF-A0A1Y6CLD8-F1
#
_entry.id   AF-A0A1Y6CLD8-F1
#
_cell.length_a   1.000
_cell.length_b   1.000
_cell.length_c   1.000
_cell.angle_alpha   90.00
_cell.angle_beta   90.00
_cell.angle_gamma   90.00
#
_symmetry.space_group_name_H-M   'P 1'
#
loop_
_entity.id
_entity.type
_entity.pdbx_description
1 polymer ?
#
loop_
_entity_poly.entity_id
_entity_poly.type
_entity_poly.pdbx_seq_one_letter_code
_entity_poly.pdbx_strand_id
1 'polypeptide(L)'
;MASRKAGPATAEAAGAPGAALYGPIVSSAHLAAGGSPALSEAEFGLILSIRAFERWVVRCMAAAGEPNLSPLEVIMLNVVRHRDRPKPAADIALILDIEEAHVAAYALKKLQKAGLVAIRRNGKEKLVEATERGIAACERYAAVREQLLVKGLRSSGPSEATLSEVGEALRALSGYYNQAARSAATI
;
A
#
# COMPACT_ATOMS: atom_id res chain seq x y z
N MET A 1 13.65 75.94 1.85
CA MET A 1 14.20 74.71 2.47
C MET A 1 13.70 73.51 1.68
N ALA A 2 14.66 72.70 1.17
CA ALA A 2 14.57 71.36 0.53
C ALA A 2 13.36 71.09 -0.40
N SER A 3 13.43 71.03 -1.73
CA SER A 3 14.37 70.34 -2.64
C SER A 3 14.59 68.85 -2.35
N ARG A 4 13.81 67.99 -3.01
CA ARG A 4 14.37 66.90 -3.84
C ARG A 4 13.34 66.29 -4.81
N LYS A 5 13.73 66.26 -6.08
CA LYS A 5 13.15 65.53 -7.22
C LYS A 5 13.42 64.02 -7.13
N ALA A 6 12.55 63.22 -7.74
CA ALA A 6 12.82 62.07 -8.62
C ALA A 6 11.44 61.47 -8.99
N GLY A 7 10.98 61.44 -10.24
CA GLY A 7 11.55 60.76 -11.40
C GLY A 7 10.87 59.40 -11.57
N PRO A 8 10.15 59.10 -12.69
CA PRO A 8 9.38 57.87 -12.85
C PRO A 8 10.24 56.71 -13.41
N ALA A 9 9.72 55.49 -13.19
CA ALA A 9 10.07 54.21 -13.81
C ALA A 9 11.41 53.55 -13.46
N THR A 10 11.31 52.41 -12.76
CA THR A 10 11.98 51.17 -13.18
C THR A 10 11.02 50.00 -12.98
N ALA A 11 10.77 49.31 -14.10
CA ALA A 11 10.12 48.01 -14.17
C ALA A 11 11.06 46.89 -13.68
N GLU A 12 10.49 45.69 -13.54
CA GLU A 12 11.12 44.37 -13.30
C GLU A 12 11.60 44.13 -11.85
N ALA A 13 11.27 43.02 -11.19
CA ALA A 13 11.14 41.68 -11.73
C ALA A 13 9.77 41.03 -11.47
N ALA A 14 9.14 40.61 -12.56
CA ALA A 14 8.12 39.58 -12.58
C ALA A 14 8.73 38.27 -12.07
N GLY A 15 8.41 37.89 -10.82
CA GLY A 15 8.53 36.50 -10.39
C GLY A 15 7.47 35.69 -11.14
N ALA A 16 7.92 34.71 -11.92
CA ALA A 16 7.10 33.93 -12.84
C ALA A 16 5.77 33.43 -12.22
N PRO A 17 4.60 33.72 -12.83
CA PRO A 17 3.32 33.15 -12.42
C PRO A 17 3.23 31.72 -12.95
N GLY A 18 3.92 30.78 -12.31
CA GLY A 18 3.99 29.40 -12.79
C GLY A 18 3.84 28.30 -11.74
N ALA A 19 4.03 28.59 -10.45
CA ALA A 19 4.12 27.56 -9.42
C ALA A 19 2.93 27.46 -8.45
N ALA A 20 1.90 28.32 -8.58
CA ALA A 20 0.75 28.33 -7.66
C ALA A 20 -0.61 28.49 -8.37
N LEU A 21 -0.78 27.90 -9.56
CA LEU A 21 -2.04 28.01 -10.32
C LEU A 21 -3.06 26.90 -10.02
N TYR A 22 -2.64 25.82 -9.36
CA TYR A 22 -3.53 24.73 -8.97
C TYR A 22 -3.31 24.46 -7.49
N GLY A 23 -4.39 24.47 -6.71
CA GLY A 23 -4.36 24.05 -5.30
C GLY A 23 -3.88 22.61 -5.16
N PRO A 24 -3.66 22.13 -3.92
CA PRO A 24 -3.18 20.78 -3.67
C PRO A 24 -4.00 19.73 -4.41
N ILE A 25 -3.34 18.71 -4.97
CA ILE A 25 -4.02 17.66 -5.74
C ILE A 25 -4.65 16.67 -4.75
N VAL A 26 -5.95 16.84 -4.49
CA VAL A 26 -6.68 16.12 -3.45
C VAL A 26 -7.91 15.40 -4.01
N SER A 27 -8.28 14.28 -3.39
CA SER A 27 -9.51 13.54 -3.74
C SER A 27 -10.77 14.30 -3.36
N SER A 28 -10.71 15.03 -2.25
CA SER A 28 -11.85 15.61 -1.56
C SER A 28 -11.50 17.02 -1.11
N ALA A 29 -11.79 18.02 -1.95
CA ALA A 29 -11.44 19.42 -1.69
C ALA A 29 -11.97 19.97 -0.36
N HIS A 30 -13.10 19.43 0.13
CA HIS A 30 -13.68 19.81 1.42
C HIS A 30 -12.84 19.34 2.63
N LEU A 31 -12.04 18.28 2.49
CA LEU A 31 -11.10 17.82 3.54
C LEU A 31 -9.80 18.62 3.52
N ALA A 32 -9.39 19.09 2.33
CA ALA A 32 -8.18 19.89 2.13
C ALA A 32 -8.30 21.33 2.66
N ALA A 33 -9.52 21.80 2.96
CA ALA A 33 -9.76 23.06 3.66
C ALA A 33 -9.45 22.98 5.17
N GLY A 34 -9.18 21.77 5.69
CA GLY A 34 -8.86 21.52 7.09
C GLY A 34 -7.40 21.81 7.46
N GLY A 35 -6.99 21.35 8.65
CA GLY A 35 -5.70 21.67 9.25
C GLY A 35 -4.46 21.05 8.59
N SER A 36 -4.60 20.21 7.57
CA SER A 36 -3.47 19.62 6.85
C SER A 36 -3.82 19.27 5.39
N PRO A 37 -3.64 20.21 4.45
CA PRO A 37 -3.81 19.93 3.02
C PRO A 37 -2.86 18.84 2.50
N ALA A 38 -1.64 18.77 3.04
CA ALA A 38 -0.65 17.75 2.66
C ALA A 38 -1.08 16.32 3.05
N LEU A 39 -1.81 16.16 4.17
CA LEU A 39 -2.40 14.87 4.52
C LEU A 39 -3.45 14.45 3.49
N SER A 40 -4.29 15.38 3.02
CA SER A 40 -5.28 15.09 1.98
C SER A 40 -4.65 14.72 0.62
N GLU A 41 -3.50 15.29 0.28
CA GLU A 41 -2.73 14.86 -0.89
C GLU A 41 -2.18 13.44 -0.72
N ALA A 42 -1.60 13.13 0.44
CA ALA A 42 -1.08 11.81 0.75
C ALA A 42 -2.20 10.75 0.74
N GLU A 43 -3.36 11.05 1.30
CA GLU A 43 -4.56 10.20 1.27
C GLU A 43 -5.05 9.96 -0.15
N PHE A 44 -5.04 10.97 -1.01
CA PHE A 44 -5.40 10.78 -2.41
C PHE A 44 -4.40 9.87 -3.14
N GLY A 45 -3.10 10.08 -2.92
CA GLY A 45 -2.05 9.20 -3.42
C GLY A 45 -2.22 7.76 -2.93
N LEU A 46 -2.60 7.57 -1.66
CA LEU A 46 -2.86 6.27 -1.05
C LEU A 46 -4.05 5.58 -1.72
N ILE A 47 -5.17 6.28 -1.93
CA ILE A 47 -6.35 5.76 -2.62
C ILE A 47 -5.97 5.22 -4.00
N LEU A 48 -5.31 6.05 -4.82
CA LEU A 48 -4.90 5.64 -6.18
C LEU A 48 -3.92 4.46 -6.15
N SER A 49 -2.96 4.50 -5.23
CA SER A 49 -1.92 3.48 -5.10
C SER A 49 -2.48 2.14 -4.63
N ILE A 50 -3.40 2.12 -3.65
CA ILE A 50 -4.06 0.90 -3.16
C ILE A 50 -4.80 0.23 -4.33
N ARG A 51 -5.61 0.97 -5.08
CA ARG A 51 -6.38 0.40 -6.20
C ARG A 51 -5.48 -0.13 -7.32
N ALA A 52 -4.40 0.58 -7.62
CA ALA A 52 -3.42 0.12 -8.60
C ALA A 52 -2.67 -1.13 -8.10
N PHE A 53 -2.27 -1.16 -6.83
CA PHE A 53 -1.55 -2.25 -6.19
C PHE A 53 -2.41 -3.52 -6.09
N GLU A 54 -3.65 -3.43 -5.62
CA GLU A 54 -4.59 -4.56 -5.57
C GLU A 54 -4.76 -5.21 -6.95
N ARG A 55 -4.96 -4.38 -7.98
CA ARG A 55 -5.06 -4.85 -9.37
C ARG A 55 -3.78 -5.51 -9.85
N TRP A 56 -2.63 -4.94 -9.53
CA TRP A 56 -1.32 -5.51 -9.87
C TRP A 56 -1.12 -6.88 -9.21
N VAL A 57 -1.33 -6.98 -7.90
CA VAL A 57 -1.14 -8.22 -7.13
C VAL A 57 -1.96 -9.38 -7.69
N VAL A 58 -3.24 -9.15 -8.00
CA VAL A 58 -4.12 -10.17 -8.60
C VAL A 58 -3.64 -10.55 -10.00
N ARG A 59 -3.27 -9.58 -10.85
CA ARG A 59 -2.79 -9.86 -12.21
C ARG A 59 -1.46 -10.61 -12.21
N CYS A 60 -0.56 -10.27 -11.30
CA CYS A 60 0.72 -10.93 -11.13
C CYS A 60 0.53 -12.40 -10.71
N MET A 61 -0.40 -12.67 -9.77
CA MET A 61 -0.70 -14.04 -9.36
C MET A 61 -1.44 -14.85 -10.44
N ALA A 62 -2.34 -14.21 -11.20
CA ALA A 62 -2.97 -14.84 -12.35
C ALA A 62 -1.93 -15.23 -13.42
N ALA A 63 -0.96 -14.35 -13.70
CA ALA A 63 0.17 -14.65 -14.58
C ALA A 63 1.11 -15.73 -14.02
N ALA A 64 1.16 -15.89 -12.70
CA ALA A 64 1.85 -17.00 -12.02
C ALA A 64 1.06 -18.33 -12.06
N GLY A 65 -0.08 -18.38 -12.74
CA GLY A 65 -0.87 -19.59 -12.95
C GLY A 65 -1.94 -19.86 -11.90
N GLU A 66 -2.20 -18.92 -10.99
CA GLU A 66 -3.27 -19.05 -9.97
C GLU A 66 -4.33 -17.94 -10.16
N PRO A 67 -5.26 -18.09 -11.13
CA PRO A 67 -6.34 -17.13 -11.34
C PRO A 67 -7.40 -17.21 -10.24
N ASN A 68 -8.27 -16.19 -10.16
CA ASN A 68 -9.43 -16.12 -9.25
C ASN A 68 -9.11 -15.94 -7.75
N LEU A 69 -7.89 -15.53 -7.43
CA LEU A 69 -7.54 -15.08 -6.08
C LEU A 69 -7.86 -13.58 -5.91
N SER A 70 -8.41 -13.23 -4.74
CA SER A 70 -8.59 -11.83 -4.33
C SER A 70 -7.25 -11.23 -3.86
N PRO A 71 -7.11 -9.88 -3.82
CA PRO A 71 -5.87 -9.26 -3.33
C PRO A 71 -5.46 -9.76 -1.94
N LEU A 72 -6.44 -9.91 -1.03
CA LEU A 72 -6.23 -10.41 0.32
C LEU A 72 -5.66 -11.84 0.32
N GLU A 73 -6.21 -12.74 -0.50
CA GLU A 73 -5.74 -14.13 -0.59
C GLU A 73 -4.31 -14.20 -1.12
N VAL A 74 -3.97 -13.38 -2.11
CA VAL A 74 -2.60 -13.35 -2.66
C VAL A 74 -1.61 -12.81 -1.63
N ILE A 75 -1.94 -11.72 -0.95
CA ILE A 75 -1.09 -11.13 0.10
C ILE A 75 -0.92 -12.12 1.25
N MET A 76 -2.01 -12.77 1.66
CA MET A 76 -2.01 -13.78 2.71
C MET A 76 -1.14 -14.98 2.36
N LEU A 77 -1.19 -15.48 1.12
CA LEU A 77 -0.30 -16.55 0.67
C LEU A 77 1.17 -16.15 0.78
N ASN A 78 1.53 -14.91 0.43
CA ASN A 78 2.90 -14.41 0.56
C ASN A 78 3.34 -14.33 2.03
N VAL A 79 2.46 -13.93 2.96
CA VAL A 79 2.74 -13.94 4.41
C VAL A 79 2.90 -15.37 4.94
N VAL A 80 2.04 -16.29 4.51
CA VAL A 80 2.17 -17.72 4.85
C VAL A 80 3.51 -18.26 4.36
N ARG A 81 3.90 -17.92 3.13
CA ARG A 81 5.18 -18.33 2.51
C ARG A 81 6.41 -17.80 3.24
N HIS A 82 6.34 -16.60 3.83
CA HIS A 82 7.48 -15.94 4.44
C HIS A 82 8.21 -16.82 5.47
N ARG A 83 9.52 -17.05 5.29
CA ARG A 83 10.39 -17.88 6.17
C ARG A 83 9.99 -19.36 6.28
N ASP A 84 9.23 -19.91 5.34
CA ASP A 84 9.11 -21.36 5.14
C ASP A 84 8.62 -22.18 6.35
N ARG A 85 7.98 -21.55 7.33
CA ARG A 85 7.55 -22.18 8.58
C ARG A 85 6.04 -22.09 8.79
N PRO A 86 5.42 -23.11 9.43
CA PRO A 86 4.04 -23.03 9.88
C PRO A 86 3.82 -21.81 10.78
N LYS A 87 2.69 -21.13 10.62
CA LYS A 87 2.29 -19.95 11.42
C LYS A 87 0.89 -20.14 11.96
N PRO A 88 0.60 -19.70 13.20
CA PRO A 88 -0.77 -19.60 13.68
C PRO A 88 -1.62 -18.72 12.76
N ALA A 89 -2.87 -19.13 12.51
CA ALA A 89 -3.82 -18.32 11.74
C ALA A 89 -4.08 -16.94 12.38
N ALA A 90 -4.02 -16.87 13.71
CA ALA A 90 -4.13 -15.61 14.46
C ALA A 90 -2.96 -14.66 14.17
N ASP A 91 -1.73 -15.18 14.15
CA ASP A 91 -0.53 -14.39 13.82
C ASP A 91 -0.59 -13.86 12.38
N ILE A 92 -1.09 -14.66 11.43
CA ILE A 92 -1.26 -14.21 10.04
C ILE A 92 -2.27 -13.05 9.97
N ALA A 93 -3.40 -13.17 10.67
CA ALA A 93 -4.39 -12.10 10.73
C ALA A 93 -3.83 -10.82 11.38
N LEU A 94 -3.05 -10.97 12.45
CA LEU A 94 -2.37 -9.87 13.14
C LEU A 94 -1.37 -9.15 12.22
N ILE A 95 -0.54 -9.90 11.49
CA ILE A 95 0.45 -9.32 10.55
C ILE A 95 -0.22 -8.51 9.44
N LEU A 96 -1.41 -8.94 9.01
CA LEU A 96 -2.18 -8.32 7.94
C LEU A 96 -3.20 -7.29 8.44
N ASP A 97 -3.20 -7.00 9.75
CA ASP A 97 -4.13 -6.08 10.38
C ASP A 97 -5.60 -6.39 10.07
N ILE A 98 -5.96 -7.68 10.07
CA ILE A 98 -7.33 -8.15 9.82
C ILE A 98 -8.07 -8.21 11.14
N GLU A 99 -9.00 -7.29 11.35
CA GLU A 99 -9.83 -7.22 12.58
C GLU A 99 -10.84 -8.37 12.65
N GLU A 100 -11.49 -8.68 11.53
CA GLU A 100 -12.58 -9.65 11.46
C GLU A 100 -12.05 -11.07 11.25
N ALA A 101 -12.03 -11.87 12.32
CA ALA A 101 -11.51 -13.24 12.28
C ALA A 101 -12.14 -14.14 11.19
N HIS A 102 -13.40 -13.90 10.85
CA HIS A 102 -14.08 -14.67 9.81
C HIS A 102 -13.54 -14.37 8.41
N VAL A 103 -13.15 -13.11 8.13
CA VAL A 103 -12.54 -12.71 6.85
C VAL A 103 -11.23 -13.46 6.64
N ALA A 104 -10.37 -13.50 7.67
CA ALA A 104 -9.13 -14.27 7.62
C ALA A 104 -9.40 -15.77 7.41
N ALA A 105 -10.39 -16.33 8.13
CA ALA A 105 -10.76 -17.74 7.99
C ALA A 105 -11.28 -18.08 6.59
N TYR A 106 -12.06 -17.21 5.96
CA TYR A 106 -12.56 -17.39 4.59
C TYR A 106 -11.43 -17.39 3.57
N ALA A 107 -10.51 -16.42 3.65
CA ALA A 107 -9.35 -16.35 2.77
C ALA A 107 -8.45 -17.60 2.90
N LEU A 108 -8.14 -18.02 4.14
CA LEU A 108 -7.38 -19.24 4.41
C LEU A 108 -8.08 -20.50 3.87
N LYS A 109 -9.39 -20.61 4.07
CA LYS A 109 -10.18 -21.74 3.55
C LYS A 109 -10.17 -21.78 2.02
N LYS A 110 -10.20 -20.63 1.36
CA LYS A 110 -10.13 -20.55 -0.10
C LYS A 110 -8.74 -20.94 -0.62
N LEU A 111 -7.67 -20.46 0.01
CA LEU A 111 -6.30 -20.87 -0.31
C LEU A 111 -6.09 -22.38 -0.09
N GLN A 112 -6.68 -22.95 0.97
CA GLN A 112 -6.64 -24.38 1.23
C GLN A 112 -7.36 -25.18 0.15
N LYS A 113 -8.55 -24.75 -0.28
CA LYS A 113 -9.30 -25.36 -1.39
C LYS A 113 -8.54 -25.28 -2.72
N ALA A 114 -7.78 -24.22 -2.94
CA ALA A 114 -6.90 -24.08 -4.10
C ALA A 114 -5.62 -24.94 -4.01
N GLY A 115 -5.39 -25.63 -2.89
CA GLY A 115 -4.20 -26.46 -2.67
C GLY A 115 -2.92 -25.67 -2.45
N LEU A 116 -3.00 -24.37 -2.15
CA LEU A 116 -1.86 -23.47 -1.98
C LEU A 116 -1.33 -23.45 -0.54
N VAL A 117 -2.21 -23.73 0.43
CA VAL A 117 -1.85 -23.84 1.84
C VAL A 117 -2.43 -25.10 2.46
N ALA A 118 -1.74 -25.65 3.45
CA ALA A 118 -2.25 -26.67 4.34
C ALA A 118 -2.60 -26.04 5.69
N ILE A 119 -3.70 -26.50 6.29
CA ILE A 119 -4.14 -26.06 7.62
C ILE A 119 -4.23 -27.29 8.51
N ARG A 120 -3.47 -27.27 9.62
CA ARG A 120 -3.40 -28.35 10.60
C ARG A 120 -3.81 -27.82 11.96
N ARG A 121 -4.49 -28.65 12.76
CA ARG A 121 -4.76 -28.33 14.17
C ARG A 121 -3.54 -28.66 15.01
N ASN A 122 -3.16 -27.73 15.88
CA ASN A 122 -2.16 -27.92 16.92
C ASN A 122 -2.77 -27.47 18.26
N GLY A 123 -3.28 -28.43 19.04
CA GLY A 123 -4.06 -28.12 20.23
C GLY A 123 -5.30 -27.27 19.92
N LYS A 124 -5.35 -26.06 20.48
CA LYS A 124 -6.43 -25.08 20.26
C LYS A 124 -6.22 -24.21 19.00
N GLU A 125 -5.03 -24.25 18.41
CA GLU A 125 -4.64 -23.37 17.32
C GLU A 125 -4.73 -24.04 15.95
N LYS A 126 -4.88 -23.22 14.91
CA LYS A 126 -4.75 -23.64 13.51
C LYS A 126 -3.42 -23.13 12.99
N LEU A 127 -2.53 -24.05 12.66
CA LEU A 127 -1.28 -23.75 11.97
C LEU A 127 -1.51 -23.81 10.46
N VAL A 128 -0.96 -22.82 9.76
CA VAL A 128 -1.04 -22.67 8.31
C VAL A 128 0.38 -22.72 7.75
N GLU A 129 0.57 -23.51 6.71
CA GLU A 129 1.84 -23.64 5.99
C GLU A 129 1.58 -23.63 4.47
N ALA A 130 2.54 -23.12 3.69
CA ALA A 130 2.47 -23.19 2.24
C ALA A 130 2.73 -24.62 1.78
N THR A 131 1.92 -25.14 0.86
CA THR A 131 2.19 -26.43 0.20
C THR A 131 3.31 -26.28 -0.83
N GLU A 132 3.85 -27.38 -1.35
CA GLU A 132 4.79 -27.33 -2.49
C GLU A 132 4.22 -26.55 -3.68
N ARG A 133 2.92 -26.73 -3.98
CA ARG A 133 2.22 -25.95 -5.00
C ARG A 133 2.19 -24.46 -4.66
N GLY A 134 1.89 -24.10 -3.41
CA GLY A 134 1.88 -22.72 -2.94
C GLY A 134 3.26 -22.06 -3.02
N ILE A 135 4.31 -22.80 -2.69
CA ILE A 135 5.70 -22.35 -2.82
C ILE A 135 6.03 -22.07 -4.29
N ALA A 136 5.75 -23.03 -5.18
CA ALA A 136 5.98 -22.87 -6.61
C ALA A 136 5.17 -21.70 -7.20
N ALA A 137 3.95 -21.46 -6.72
CA ALA A 137 3.15 -20.30 -7.12
C ALA A 137 3.80 -18.97 -6.68
N CYS A 138 4.31 -18.90 -5.45
CA CYS A 138 5.04 -17.72 -4.95
C CYS A 138 6.36 -17.47 -5.72
N GLU A 139 7.07 -18.53 -6.13
CA GLU A 139 8.29 -18.41 -6.94
C GLU A 139 7.97 -17.86 -8.33
N ARG A 140 6.94 -18.38 -9.00
CA ARG A 140 6.48 -17.85 -10.28
C ARG A 140 5.98 -16.41 -10.14
N TYR A 141 5.27 -16.09 -9.06
CA TYR A 141 4.85 -14.72 -8.74
C TYR A 141 6.07 -13.78 -8.62
N ALA A 142 7.13 -14.20 -7.91
CA ALA A 142 8.35 -13.41 -7.79
C ALA A 142 9.03 -13.19 -9.14
N ALA A 143 9.10 -14.22 -10.00
CA ALA A 143 9.67 -14.10 -11.34
C ALA A 143 8.88 -13.14 -12.24
N VAL A 144 7.54 -13.24 -12.24
CA VAL A 144 6.66 -12.31 -12.98
C VAL A 144 6.84 -10.87 -12.46
N ARG A 145 6.90 -10.69 -11.14
CA ARG A 145 7.13 -9.36 -10.53
C ARG A 145 8.47 -8.77 -10.94
N GLU A 146 9.52 -9.57 -10.95
CA GLU A 146 10.86 -9.13 -11.35
C GLU A 146 10.87 -8.62 -12.80
N GLN A 147 10.27 -9.41 -13.70
CA GLN A 147 10.25 -9.12 -15.13
C GLN A 147 9.37 -7.92 -15.49
N LEU A 148 8.16 -7.83 -14.92
CA LEU A 148 7.14 -6.88 -15.37
C LEU A 148 7.08 -5.58 -14.56
N LEU A 149 7.52 -5.59 -13.29
CA LEU A 149 7.46 -4.41 -12.42
C LEU A 149 8.85 -3.92 -12.03
N VAL A 150 9.68 -4.78 -11.44
CA VAL A 150 10.97 -4.36 -10.86
C VAL A 150 11.91 -3.80 -11.92
N LYS A 151 12.04 -4.49 -13.06
CA LYS A 151 12.91 -4.03 -14.16
C LYS A 151 12.57 -2.62 -14.64
N GLY A 152 11.27 -2.33 -14.85
CA GLY A 152 10.82 -1.00 -15.28
C GLY A 152 10.95 0.07 -14.19
N LEU A 153 10.68 -0.31 -12.93
CA LEU A 153 10.84 0.60 -11.80
C LEU A 153 12.30 1.00 -11.58
N ARG A 154 13.25 0.07 -11.76
CA ARG A 154 14.69 0.36 -11.66
C ARG A 154 15.22 1.25 -12.78
N SER A 155 14.62 1.22 -13.97
CA SER A 155 15.09 2.04 -15.09
C SER A 155 14.60 3.48 -15.04
N SER A 156 13.39 3.73 -14.55
CA SER A 156 12.74 5.03 -14.68
C SER A 156 11.83 5.40 -13.50
N GLY A 157 11.78 4.58 -12.47
CA GLY A 157 10.98 4.81 -11.28
C GLY A 157 11.74 5.56 -10.17
N PRO A 158 11.12 5.69 -8.99
CA PRO A 158 11.76 6.25 -7.80
C PRO A 158 13.00 5.46 -7.40
N SER A 159 13.96 6.14 -6.77
CA SER A 159 15.15 5.49 -6.22
C SER A 159 14.79 4.55 -5.05
N GLU A 160 15.66 3.58 -4.76
CA GLU A 160 15.49 2.69 -3.59
C GLU A 160 15.42 3.48 -2.27
N ALA A 161 16.16 4.60 -2.16
CA ALA A 161 16.10 5.47 -0.98
C ALA A 161 14.71 6.11 -0.84
N THR A 162 14.17 6.67 -1.93
CA THR A 162 12.82 7.24 -1.97
C THR A 162 11.75 6.19 -1.67
N LEU A 163 11.88 4.96 -2.21
CA LEU A 163 10.96 3.87 -1.89
C LEU A 163 11.01 3.48 -0.41
N SER A 164 12.20 3.51 0.20
CA SER A 164 12.37 3.26 1.64
C SER A 164 11.69 4.34 2.47
N GLU A 165 11.90 5.62 2.14
CA GLU A 165 11.25 6.77 2.80
C GLU A 165 9.72 6.70 2.70
N VAL A 166 9.19 6.39 1.51
CA VAL A 166 7.75 6.17 1.31
C VAL A 166 7.25 5.00 2.17
N GLY A 167 8.01 3.91 2.26
CA GLY A 167 7.66 2.77 3.11
C GLY A 167 7.64 3.10 4.62
N GLU A 168 8.53 3.98 5.09
CA GLU A 168 8.50 4.50 6.46
C GLU A 168 7.29 5.39 6.71
N ALA A 169 7.01 6.32 5.80
CA ALA A 169 5.85 7.21 5.89
C ALA A 169 4.53 6.43 5.91
N LEU A 170 4.37 5.43 5.04
CA LEU A 170 3.16 4.59 5.00
C LEU A 170 2.95 3.79 6.29
N ARG A 171 4.02 3.26 6.89
CA ARG A 171 3.93 2.55 8.18
C ARG A 171 3.55 3.49 9.33
N ALA A 172 4.10 4.70 9.34
CA ALA A 172 3.73 5.71 10.33
C ALA A 172 2.24 6.11 10.18
N LEU A 173 1.80 6.42 8.96
CA LEU A 173 0.41 6.77 8.66
C LEU A 173 -0.57 5.65 9.03
N SER A 174 -0.25 4.39 8.73
CA SER A 174 -1.05 3.24 9.15
C SER A 174 -1.28 3.22 10.67
N GLY A 175 -0.25 3.53 11.47
CA GLY A 175 -0.40 3.64 12.93
C GLY A 175 -1.39 4.74 13.35
N TYR A 176 -1.31 5.92 12.74
CA TYR A 176 -2.24 7.03 13.01
C TYR A 176 -3.67 6.69 12.58
N TYR A 177 -3.87 6.07 11.42
CA TYR A 177 -5.19 5.64 10.95
C TYR A 177 -5.81 4.61 11.90
N ASN A 178 -5.04 3.63 12.37
CA ASN A 178 -5.54 2.62 13.31
C ASN A 178 -5.90 3.24 14.66
N GLN A 179 -5.15 4.23 15.13
CA GLN A 179 -5.52 4.99 16.33
C GLN A 179 -6.82 5.77 16.11
N ALA A 180 -6.93 6.51 15.01
CA ALA A 180 -8.11 7.29 14.67
C ALA A 180 -9.37 6.42 14.52
N ALA A 181 -9.25 5.25 13.88
CA ALA A 181 -10.35 4.30 13.71
C ALA A 181 -10.88 3.79 15.05
N ARG A 182 -9.97 3.41 15.98
CA ARG A 182 -10.37 3.00 17.34
C ARG A 182 -11.07 4.12 18.10
N SER A 183 -10.56 5.35 18.00
CA SER A 183 -11.22 6.51 18.62
C SER A 183 -12.61 6.76 18.02
N ALA A 184 -12.75 6.66 16.70
CA ALA A 184 -14.02 6.84 16.01
C ALA A 184 -15.07 5.79 16.43
N ALA A 185 -14.67 4.54 16.71
CA ALA A 185 -15.59 3.50 17.18
C ALA A 185 -16.19 3.76 18.57
N THR A 186 -15.68 4.74 19.32
CA THR A 186 -16.16 5.11 20.66
C THR A 186 -17.05 6.36 20.69
N ILE A 187 -17.29 6.97 19.52
CA ILE A 187 -18.14 8.15 19.33
C ILE A 187 -19.46 7.69 18.73
#